data_AF-A0A1D2A3G7-F1
#
_entry.id   AF-A0A1D2A3G7-F1
#
_cell.length_a   1.000
_cell.length_b   1.000
_cell.length_c   1.000
_cell.angle_alpha   90.00
_cell.angle_beta   90.00
_cell.angle_gamma   90.00
#
_symmetry.space_group_name_H-M   'P 1'
#
loop_
_entity.id
_entity.type
_entity.pdbx_description
1 polymer ?
#
loop_
_entity_poly.entity_id
_entity_poly.type
_entity_poly.pdbx_seq_one_letter_code
_entity_poly.pdbx_strand_id
1 'polypeptide(L)'
;MTAHCAIDAFPPNFVLVPSSNRVCESQIRHMDVNTGRHVGAAAHESCEDHSADSTCRKSQHDRERSRRNQAMYRARKREEWGALENDFAETKGALASARAEHAQLTKSAVLLEASVDLRSTLLEMLQAAQQSGAGWERPHAAPFEEPGLSFGQMVCLEAACQVARQQDSPTLSQGDMEVFRRRPMLEVGREFRANVESMVEILAKHGAGVRLPHAAEEAVEGILGRQRRLLWQIATYRRGQVHSIMESAAAESKPIDRDADAVWQDIARQVRLSPAQRVELDKYRDALRSTIHSAQAERAHVLKCMEEMGCGTPGASCLANRQMLAWRATTQDLSASLSAERNAYVEHCPAMFGRIMDTRQRAIVIIASHPLLPDLPLLMDHLLGMEELS
;
A
#
# COMPACT_ATOMS: atom_id res chain seq x y z
N MET A 1 -21.93 2.11 6.73
CA MET A 1 -22.25 1.10 5.71
C MET A 1 -22.54 1.81 4.41
N THR A 2 -21.62 1.75 3.44
CA THR A 2 -21.79 1.52 1.98
C THR A 2 -20.54 2.04 1.28
N ALA A 3 -19.81 1.11 0.68
CA ALA A 3 -18.65 1.34 -0.15
C ALA A 3 -19.10 1.80 -1.55
N HIS A 4 -18.44 2.81 -2.11
CA HIS A 4 -18.45 3.07 -3.54
C HIS A 4 -17.05 2.77 -4.09
N CYS A 5 -16.88 1.54 -4.56
CA CYS A 5 -15.83 1.18 -5.51
C CYS A 5 -16.24 1.71 -6.89
N ALA A 6 -15.39 2.53 -7.50
CA ALA A 6 -15.44 2.83 -8.92
C ALA A 6 -14.00 2.78 -9.46
N ILE A 7 -13.63 1.62 -10.02
CA ILE A 7 -12.48 1.48 -10.91
C ILE A 7 -13.02 0.73 -12.13
N ASP A 8 -13.52 1.50 -13.10
CA ASP A 8 -13.70 1.08 -14.48
C ASP A 8 -12.75 1.93 -15.33
N ALA A 9 -11.62 1.34 -15.73
CA ALA A 9 -10.81 1.81 -16.85
C ALA A 9 -9.80 0.72 -17.24
N PHE A 10 -10.23 -0.28 -18.03
CA PHE A 10 -9.33 -1.09 -18.86
C PHE A 10 -9.64 -0.81 -20.34
N PRO A 11 -8.62 -0.67 -21.20
CA PRO A 11 -8.82 -0.39 -22.62
C PRO A 11 -9.40 -1.60 -23.37
N PRO A 12 -10.20 -1.35 -24.43
CA PRO A 12 -10.75 -2.41 -25.27
C PRO A 12 -9.68 -2.89 -26.26
N ASN A 13 -9.63 -4.20 -26.49
CA ASN A 13 -8.93 -4.93 -27.56
C ASN A 13 -7.94 -5.98 -27.02
N PHE A 14 -8.48 -7.08 -26.50
CA PHE A 14 -7.88 -8.39 -26.74
C PHE A 14 -8.98 -9.35 -27.20
N VAL A 15 -8.92 -9.65 -28.50
CA VAL A 15 -9.68 -10.72 -29.14
C VAL A 15 -9.17 -12.04 -28.54
N LEU A 16 -10.05 -12.73 -27.81
CA LEU A 16 -9.84 -14.15 -27.47
C LEU A 16 -9.83 -14.93 -28.77
N VAL A 17 -8.65 -15.25 -29.28
CA VAL A 17 -8.45 -16.31 -30.27
C VAL A 17 -8.80 -17.63 -29.57
N PRO A 18 -9.85 -18.36 -29.99
CA PRO A 18 -10.07 -19.71 -29.48
C PRO A 18 -8.97 -20.59 -30.07
N SER A 19 -8.03 -21.04 -29.24
CA SER A 19 -7.12 -22.11 -29.62
C SER A 19 -7.96 -23.35 -29.93
N SER A 20 -7.88 -23.77 -31.19
CA SER A 20 -8.56 -24.93 -31.72
C SER A 20 -8.07 -26.19 -31.01
N ASN A 21 -8.86 -26.71 -30.07
CA ASN A 21 -8.87 -28.13 -29.78
C ASN A 21 -10.24 -28.66 -30.20
N ARG A 22 -10.33 -29.01 -31.48
CA ARG A 22 -11.36 -29.92 -31.98
C ARG A 22 -11.18 -31.24 -31.25
N VAL A 23 -11.93 -31.41 -30.17
CA VAL A 23 -12.25 -32.73 -29.65
C VAL A 23 -13.05 -33.42 -30.74
N CYS A 24 -12.48 -34.46 -31.34
CA CYS A 24 -13.22 -35.34 -32.22
C CYS A 24 -14.35 -35.98 -31.40
N GLU A 25 -15.57 -35.49 -31.62
CA GLU A 25 -16.80 -36.22 -31.32
C GLU A 25 -16.80 -37.51 -32.13
N SER A 26 -16.21 -38.58 -31.59
CA SER A 26 -16.48 -39.92 -32.06
C SER A 26 -17.87 -40.29 -31.57
N GLN A 27 -18.84 -40.10 -32.47
CA GLN A 27 -20.18 -40.66 -32.45
C GLN A 27 -20.25 -41.97 -31.66
N ILE A 28 -20.98 -41.93 -30.54
CA ILE A 28 -21.55 -43.12 -29.92
C ILE A 28 -22.55 -43.68 -30.95
N ARG A 29 -22.06 -44.55 -31.83
CA ARG A 29 -22.94 -45.39 -32.64
C ARG A 29 -23.50 -46.45 -31.72
N HIS A 30 -24.77 -46.26 -31.36
CA HIS A 30 -25.67 -47.34 -31.00
C HIS A 30 -25.44 -48.51 -31.96
N MET A 31 -24.84 -49.59 -31.47
CA MET A 31 -25.02 -50.88 -32.12
C MET A 31 -26.44 -51.33 -31.81
N ASP A 32 -27.38 -50.88 -32.66
CA ASP A 32 -28.60 -51.61 -32.91
C ASP A 32 -28.18 -53.02 -33.34
N VAL A 33 -28.39 -53.98 -32.45
CA VAL A 33 -28.32 -55.40 -32.75
C VAL A 33 -29.52 -55.70 -33.63
N ASN A 34 -29.37 -55.40 -34.92
CA ASN A 34 -30.37 -55.66 -35.93
C ASN A 34 -30.59 -57.18 -36.00
N THR A 35 -31.82 -57.57 -35.71
CA THR A 35 -32.37 -58.90 -35.78
C THR A 35 -32.31 -59.41 -37.22
N GLY A 36 -31.26 -60.17 -37.54
CA GLY A 36 -31.15 -60.94 -38.77
C GLY A 36 -32.20 -62.05 -38.81
N ARG A 37 -33.36 -61.73 -39.37
CA ARG A 37 -34.47 -62.62 -39.69
C ARG A 37 -34.08 -63.46 -40.92
N HIS A 38 -33.78 -64.74 -40.75
CA HIS A 38 -33.73 -65.68 -41.89
C HIS A 38 -35.14 -66.18 -42.19
N VAL A 39 -35.66 -65.72 -43.32
CA VAL A 39 -36.79 -66.31 -44.04
C VAL A 39 -36.22 -67.41 -44.94
N GLY A 40 -36.81 -68.59 -44.86
CA GLY A 40 -36.48 -69.75 -45.70
C GLY A 40 -37.38 -70.91 -45.33
N ALA A 41 -38.63 -70.86 -45.79
CA ALA A 41 -39.60 -71.92 -45.64
C ALA A 41 -39.49 -72.93 -46.80
N ALA A 42 -39.40 -74.21 -46.39
CA ALA A 42 -39.92 -75.44 -46.99
C ALA A 42 -39.61 -75.82 -48.46
N ALA A 43 -39.04 -77.03 -48.60
CA ALA A 43 -39.78 -78.16 -49.18
C ALA A 43 -39.29 -79.49 -48.59
N HIS A 44 -40.24 -80.40 -48.43
CA HIS A 44 -40.21 -81.72 -47.79
C HIS A 44 -39.24 -82.72 -48.41
N GLU A 45 -38.70 -83.63 -47.60
CA GLU A 45 -38.94 -85.08 -47.75
C GLU A 45 -38.55 -85.84 -46.46
N SER A 46 -39.17 -86.99 -46.30
CA SER A 46 -39.59 -87.64 -45.06
C SER A 46 -38.59 -88.60 -44.41
N CYS A 47 -38.94 -89.00 -43.18
CA CYS A 47 -38.55 -90.22 -42.46
C CYS A 47 -37.18 -90.22 -41.77
N GLU A 48 -37.18 -90.05 -40.45
CA GLU A 48 -36.93 -91.14 -39.47
C GLU A 48 -36.81 -90.53 -38.06
N ASP A 49 -37.86 -90.73 -37.27
CA ASP A 49 -37.93 -90.40 -35.86
C ASP A 49 -36.99 -91.34 -35.09
N HIS A 50 -35.87 -90.80 -34.59
CA HIS A 50 -35.11 -91.19 -33.38
C HIS A 50 -33.72 -90.50 -33.30
N SER A 51 -33.28 -89.83 -34.38
CA SER A 51 -32.03 -89.00 -34.40
C SER A 51 -32.26 -87.53 -34.00
N ALA A 52 -33.46 -87.01 -34.27
CA ALA A 52 -33.82 -85.59 -34.14
C ALA A 52 -33.70 -85.03 -32.70
N ASP A 53 -33.94 -85.85 -31.69
CA ASP A 53 -33.93 -85.44 -30.27
C ASP A 53 -32.49 -85.19 -29.76
N SER A 54 -31.50 -85.95 -30.27
CA SER A 54 -30.09 -85.76 -29.90
C SER A 54 -29.47 -84.51 -30.54
N THR A 55 -29.82 -84.23 -31.80
CA THR A 55 -29.40 -83.03 -32.53
C THR A 55 -30.09 -81.77 -32.03
N CYS A 56 -31.36 -81.87 -31.61
CA CYS A 56 -32.10 -80.78 -30.97
C CYS A 56 -31.48 -80.42 -29.60
N ARG A 57 -31.15 -81.44 -28.77
CA ARG A 57 -30.47 -81.23 -27.48
C ARG A 57 -29.06 -80.67 -27.63
N LYS A 58 -28.28 -81.11 -28.62
CA LYS A 58 -26.95 -80.52 -28.94
C LYS A 58 -27.08 -79.05 -29.38
N SER A 59 -28.03 -78.74 -30.26
CA SER A 59 -28.32 -77.37 -30.70
C SER A 59 -28.78 -76.46 -29.55
N GLN A 60 -29.60 -76.99 -28.63
CA GLN A 60 -30.00 -76.26 -27.41
C GLN A 60 -28.82 -76.02 -26.47
N HIS A 61 -27.97 -77.04 -26.24
CA HIS A 61 -26.77 -76.92 -25.42
C HIS A 61 -25.77 -75.90 -25.99
N ASP A 62 -25.57 -75.87 -27.30
CA ASP A 62 -24.70 -74.90 -27.96
C ASP A 62 -25.26 -73.47 -27.92
N ARG A 63 -26.59 -73.32 -28.02
CA ARG A 63 -27.27 -72.03 -27.82
C ARG A 63 -27.14 -71.54 -26.38
N GLU A 64 -27.29 -72.42 -25.39
CA GLU A 64 -27.07 -72.08 -23.98
C GLU A 64 -25.62 -71.71 -23.69
N ARG A 65 -24.66 -72.44 -24.27
CA ARG A 65 -23.22 -72.12 -24.17
C ARG A 65 -22.91 -70.77 -24.80
N SER A 66 -23.47 -70.46 -25.97
CA SER A 66 -23.33 -69.16 -26.61
C SER A 66 -23.96 -68.04 -25.77
N ARG A 67 -25.13 -68.27 -25.18
CA ARG A 67 -25.77 -67.31 -24.26
C ARG A 67 -24.90 -67.05 -23.01
N ARG A 68 -24.33 -68.10 -22.41
CA ARG A 68 -23.40 -67.97 -21.28
C ARG A 68 -22.14 -67.21 -21.66
N ASN A 69 -21.53 -67.51 -22.81
CA ASN A 69 -20.35 -66.80 -23.30
C ASN A 69 -20.64 -65.32 -23.62
N GLN A 70 -21.79 -65.01 -24.22
CA GLN A 70 -22.21 -63.63 -24.45
C GLN A 70 -22.50 -62.88 -23.14
N ALA A 71 -23.11 -63.54 -22.15
CA ALA A 71 -23.34 -62.96 -20.84
C ALA A 71 -22.01 -62.67 -20.10
N MET A 72 -21.06 -63.60 -20.15
CA MET A 72 -19.70 -63.44 -19.63
C MET A 72 -18.96 -62.29 -20.31
N TYR A 73 -19.03 -62.20 -21.64
CA TYR A 73 -18.43 -61.09 -22.40
C TYR A 73 -19.04 -59.73 -22.02
N ARG A 74 -20.38 -59.66 -21.91
CA ARG A 74 -21.08 -58.44 -21.46
C ARG A 74 -20.79 -58.08 -20.01
N ALA A 75 -20.58 -59.05 -19.14
CA ALA A 75 -20.17 -58.82 -17.75
C ALA A 75 -18.74 -58.25 -17.70
N ARG A 76 -17.79 -58.91 -18.37
CA ARG A 76 -16.41 -58.43 -18.49
C ARG A 76 -16.33 -57.03 -19.09
N LYS A 77 -17.09 -56.74 -20.14
CA LYS A 77 -17.13 -55.39 -20.72
C LYS A 77 -17.67 -54.34 -19.75
N ARG A 78 -18.70 -54.67 -18.95
CA ARG A 78 -19.21 -53.76 -17.91
C ARG A 78 -18.19 -53.51 -16.81
N GLU A 79 -17.42 -54.52 -16.40
CA GLU A 79 -16.31 -54.34 -15.45
C GLU A 79 -15.19 -53.47 -16.05
N GLU A 80 -14.78 -53.72 -17.30
CA GLU A 80 -13.78 -52.90 -18.01
C GLU A 80 -14.23 -51.43 -18.12
N TRP A 81 -15.50 -51.18 -18.45
CA TRP A 81 -16.06 -49.82 -18.49
C TRP A 81 -16.16 -49.18 -17.11
N GLY A 82 -16.56 -49.93 -16.08
CA GLY A 82 -16.64 -49.43 -14.71
C GLY A 82 -15.25 -49.06 -14.14
N ALA A 83 -14.22 -49.83 -14.47
CA ALA A 83 -12.83 -49.50 -14.10
C ALA A 83 -12.37 -48.19 -14.77
N LEU A 84 -12.63 -48.05 -16.07
CA LEU A 84 -12.28 -46.84 -16.82
C LEU A 84 -13.02 -45.59 -16.33
N GLU A 85 -14.30 -45.73 -15.94
CA GLU A 85 -15.10 -44.64 -15.38
C GLU A 85 -14.58 -44.20 -14.01
N ASN A 86 -14.12 -45.15 -13.18
CA ASN A 86 -13.46 -44.85 -11.91
C ASN A 86 -12.12 -44.13 -12.12
N ASP A 87 -11.28 -44.59 -13.04
CA ASP A 87 -10.00 -43.94 -13.37
C ASP A 87 -10.24 -42.50 -13.91
N PHE A 88 -11.29 -42.32 -14.72
CA PHE A 88 -11.67 -40.99 -15.21
C PHE A 88 -12.18 -40.08 -14.09
N ALA A 89 -12.98 -40.62 -13.15
CA ALA A 89 -13.45 -39.86 -12.01
C ALA A 89 -12.29 -39.46 -11.07
N GLU A 90 -11.34 -40.36 -10.84
CA GLU A 90 -10.15 -40.10 -10.03
C GLU A 90 -9.25 -39.02 -10.66
N THR A 91 -8.94 -39.16 -11.96
CA THR A 91 -8.13 -38.17 -12.69
C THR A 91 -8.82 -36.81 -12.77
N LYS A 92 -10.15 -36.76 -12.93
CA LYS A 92 -10.94 -35.53 -12.89
C LYS A 92 -10.88 -34.86 -11.50
N GLY A 93 -10.96 -35.65 -10.43
CA GLY A 93 -10.80 -35.17 -9.06
C GLY A 93 -9.41 -34.60 -8.83
N ALA A 94 -8.36 -35.32 -9.25
CA ALA A 94 -6.98 -34.87 -9.16
C ALA A 94 -6.73 -33.58 -9.95
N LEU A 95 -7.31 -33.44 -11.15
CA LEU A 95 -7.22 -32.23 -11.96
C LEU A 95 -7.93 -31.04 -11.29
N ALA A 96 -9.08 -31.26 -10.66
CA ALA A 96 -9.80 -30.23 -9.92
C ALA A 96 -8.97 -29.73 -8.72
N SER A 97 -8.38 -30.65 -7.96
CA SER A 97 -7.47 -30.33 -6.85
C SER A 97 -6.24 -29.55 -7.34
N ALA A 98 -5.60 -30.02 -8.42
CA ALA A 98 -4.44 -29.33 -9.01
C ALA A 98 -4.78 -27.92 -9.51
N ARG A 99 -5.98 -27.71 -10.08
CA ARG A 99 -6.45 -26.38 -10.49
C ARG A 99 -6.68 -25.46 -9.29
N ALA A 100 -7.24 -25.98 -8.20
CA ALA A 100 -7.43 -25.23 -6.96
C ALA A 100 -6.09 -24.81 -6.34
N GLU A 101 -5.12 -25.73 -6.29
CA GLU A 101 -3.75 -25.46 -5.83
C GLU A 101 -3.05 -24.43 -6.72
N HIS A 102 -3.16 -24.55 -8.05
CA HIS A 102 -2.61 -23.58 -8.98
C HIS A 102 -3.20 -22.18 -8.79
N ALA A 103 -4.52 -22.08 -8.59
CA ALA A 103 -5.19 -20.80 -8.33
C ALA A 103 -4.71 -20.17 -7.00
N GLN A 104 -4.48 -20.98 -5.96
CA GLN A 104 -3.92 -20.52 -4.70
C GLN A 104 -2.46 -20.05 -4.85
N LEU A 105 -1.62 -20.81 -5.55
CA LEU A 105 -0.24 -20.44 -5.82
C LEU A 105 -0.15 -19.15 -6.64
N THR A 106 -1.04 -18.96 -7.63
CA THR A 106 -1.11 -17.74 -8.43
C THR A 106 -1.42 -16.51 -7.55
N LYS A 107 -2.39 -16.63 -6.64
CA LYS A 107 -2.69 -15.55 -5.68
C LYS A 107 -1.52 -15.24 -4.75
N SER A 108 -0.83 -16.28 -4.29
CA SER A 108 0.38 -16.11 -3.46
C SER A 108 1.50 -15.41 -4.23
N ALA A 109 1.73 -15.75 -5.51
CA ALA A 109 2.75 -15.13 -6.35
C ALA A 109 2.55 -13.61 -6.49
N VAL A 110 1.32 -13.15 -6.76
CA VAL A 110 1.02 -11.71 -6.88
C VAL A 110 1.30 -10.95 -5.57
N LEU A 111 0.93 -11.53 -4.42
CA LEU A 111 1.20 -10.90 -3.12
C LEU A 111 2.71 -10.84 -2.81
N LEU A 112 3.48 -11.78 -3.35
CA LEU A 112 4.92 -11.85 -3.17
C LEU A 112 5.64 -10.80 -4.02
N GLU A 113 5.24 -10.63 -5.28
CA GLU A 113 5.74 -9.55 -6.15
C GLU A 113 5.55 -8.20 -5.46
N ALA A 114 4.33 -7.92 -4.98
CA ALA A 114 4.05 -6.68 -4.23
C ALA A 114 4.91 -6.53 -2.95
N SER A 115 5.23 -7.63 -2.27
CA SER A 115 6.08 -7.60 -1.07
C SER A 115 7.55 -7.33 -1.41
N VAL A 116 8.05 -7.87 -2.53
CA VAL A 116 9.40 -7.64 -3.04
C VAL A 116 9.55 -6.19 -3.52
N ASP A 117 8.53 -5.65 -4.20
CA ASP A 117 8.51 -4.26 -4.65
C ASP A 117 8.50 -3.28 -3.47
N LEU A 118 7.66 -3.56 -2.46
CA LEU A 118 7.64 -2.79 -1.22
C LEU A 118 9.02 -2.83 -0.55
N ARG A 119 9.60 -4.02 -0.39
CA ARG A 119 10.94 -4.17 0.20
C ARG A 119 11.99 -3.34 -0.54
N SER A 120 12.01 -3.40 -1.87
CA SER A 120 13.00 -2.69 -2.68
C SER A 120 12.87 -1.18 -2.49
N THR A 121 11.63 -0.67 -2.53
CA THR A 121 11.32 0.73 -2.21
C THR A 121 11.82 1.14 -0.81
N LEU A 122 11.55 0.32 0.21
CA LEU A 122 11.97 0.63 1.59
C LEU A 122 13.50 0.64 1.74
N LEU A 123 14.22 -0.28 1.06
CA LEU A 123 15.68 -0.31 1.07
C LEU A 123 16.30 0.87 0.31
N GLU A 124 15.72 1.28 -0.82
CA GLU A 124 16.14 2.48 -1.56
C GLU A 124 16.01 3.74 -0.69
N MET A 125 14.89 3.87 0.03
CA MET A 125 14.68 4.97 0.97
C MET A 125 15.73 4.97 2.10
N LEU A 126 16.05 3.80 2.66
CA LEU A 126 17.09 3.66 3.68
C LEU A 126 18.47 4.07 3.16
N GLN A 127 18.82 3.67 1.93
CA GLN A 127 20.09 4.01 1.30
C GLN A 127 20.20 5.51 1.01
N ALA A 128 19.13 6.13 0.52
CA ALA A 128 19.09 7.57 0.29
C ALA A 128 19.30 8.37 1.59
N ALA A 129 18.71 7.90 2.69
CA ALA A 129 18.91 8.50 4.02
C ALA A 129 20.37 8.36 4.51
N GLN A 130 21.02 7.21 4.32
CA GLN A 130 22.42 6.99 4.72
C GLN A 130 23.44 7.87 3.97
N GLN A 131 23.21 8.16 2.69
CA GLN A 131 24.14 8.95 1.86
C GLN A 131 24.12 10.45 2.19
N SER A 132 23.18 10.92 3.02
CA SER A 132 22.90 12.35 3.21
C SER A 132 23.74 13.06 4.28
N GLY A 133 24.63 12.39 5.01
CA GLY A 133 25.56 13.01 5.97
C GLY A 133 24.93 13.49 7.28
N ALA A 134 25.72 13.45 8.37
CA ALA A 134 25.27 13.58 9.76
C ALA A 134 24.91 15.01 10.20
N GLY A 135 23.78 15.12 10.91
CA GLY A 135 23.22 16.33 11.52
C GLY A 135 21.71 16.18 11.63
N TRP A 136 21.21 15.77 12.80
CA TRP A 136 19.88 15.18 13.05
C TRP A 136 19.44 14.14 12.03
N GLU A 137 19.48 12.88 12.48
CA GLU A 137 19.03 11.69 11.75
C GLU A 137 17.74 11.98 10.97
N ARG A 138 17.87 12.15 9.66
CA ARG A 138 16.74 12.14 8.74
C ARG A 138 16.03 10.80 8.97
N PRO A 139 14.72 10.76 9.21
CA PRO A 139 14.05 9.51 9.28
C PRO A 139 14.11 8.83 7.94
N HIS A 140 14.21 7.52 8.03
CA HIS A 140 14.33 6.67 6.86
C HIS A 140 12.96 6.39 6.21
N ALA A 141 11.87 6.86 6.85
CA ALA A 141 10.52 6.77 6.33
C ALA A 141 10.37 7.60 5.05
N ALA A 142 9.49 7.17 4.15
CA ALA A 142 9.41 7.72 2.80
C ALA A 142 9.22 9.22 2.90
N PRO A 143 10.01 10.05 2.18
CA PRO A 143 9.68 11.45 2.10
C PRO A 143 8.25 11.52 1.58
N PHE A 144 7.41 12.29 2.26
CA PHE A 144 6.15 12.64 1.65
C PHE A 144 6.46 13.32 0.32
N GLU A 145 5.58 13.08 -0.63
CA GLU A 145 5.75 13.51 -2.03
C GLU A 145 5.63 15.04 -2.16
N GLU A 146 6.60 15.79 -1.63
CA GLU A 146 6.77 17.23 -1.85
C GLU A 146 8.24 17.50 -2.19
N PRO A 147 8.58 17.62 -3.48
CA PRO A 147 9.94 17.91 -3.90
C PRO A 147 10.37 19.30 -3.41
N GLY A 148 11.62 19.42 -2.95
CA GLY A 148 12.22 20.69 -2.53
C GLY A 148 12.03 21.07 -1.05
N LEU A 149 11.24 20.32 -0.28
CA LEU A 149 11.13 20.52 1.18
C LEU A 149 12.17 19.69 1.94
N SER A 150 12.76 20.28 2.99
CA SER A 150 13.59 19.53 3.94
C SER A 150 12.72 18.57 4.76
N PHE A 151 13.33 17.55 5.37
CA PHE A 151 12.60 16.63 6.24
C PHE A 151 11.83 17.37 7.35
N GLY A 152 12.46 18.31 8.05
CA GLY A 152 11.78 19.01 9.15
C GLY A 152 10.62 19.90 8.67
N GLN A 153 10.72 20.46 7.47
CA GLN A 153 9.61 21.17 6.82
C GLN A 153 8.46 20.23 6.47
N MET A 154 8.75 19.01 6.05
CA MET A 154 7.76 17.97 5.79
C MET A 154 7.01 17.56 7.06
N VAL A 155 7.72 17.40 8.17
CA VAL A 155 7.10 17.16 9.48
C VAL A 155 6.17 18.30 9.85
N CYS A 156 6.63 19.55 9.68
CA CYS A 156 5.80 20.72 9.94
C CYS A 156 4.52 20.73 9.08
N LEU A 157 4.65 20.41 7.78
CA LEU A 157 3.52 20.32 6.87
C LEU A 157 2.54 19.22 7.30
N GLU A 158 3.01 18.03 7.62
CA GLU A 158 2.13 16.94 8.07
C GLU A 158 1.45 17.28 9.40
N ALA A 159 2.21 17.77 10.37
CA ALA A 159 1.69 18.24 11.66
C ALA A 159 0.58 19.29 11.46
N ALA A 160 0.82 20.28 10.59
CA ALA A 160 -0.18 21.28 10.23
C ALA A 160 -1.41 20.63 9.58
N CYS A 161 -1.23 19.70 8.65
CA CYS A 161 -2.31 19.00 7.99
C CYS A 161 -3.13 18.13 8.95
N GLN A 162 -2.49 17.46 9.90
CA GLN A 162 -3.16 16.64 10.90
C GLN A 162 -4.02 17.50 11.82
N VAL A 163 -3.45 18.60 12.34
CA VAL A 163 -4.20 19.55 13.17
C VAL A 163 -5.36 20.17 12.37
N ALA A 164 -5.16 20.48 11.09
CA ALA A 164 -6.25 20.98 10.22
C ALA A 164 -7.41 19.98 10.15
N ARG A 165 -7.12 18.69 9.91
CA ARG A 165 -8.13 17.63 9.85
C ARG A 165 -8.92 17.45 11.15
N GLN A 166 -8.29 17.73 12.31
CA GLN A 166 -8.91 17.58 13.62
C GLN A 166 -9.79 18.77 14.02
N GLN A 167 -9.43 19.99 13.59
CA GLN A 167 -10.10 21.22 14.05
C GLN A 167 -11.35 21.58 13.25
N ASP A 168 -11.38 21.26 11.96
CA ASP A 168 -12.56 21.37 11.08
C ASP A 168 -12.22 20.65 9.78
N SER A 169 -13.08 19.77 9.27
CA SER A 169 -12.81 19.08 8.00
C SER A 169 -12.67 20.12 6.88
N PRO A 170 -11.45 20.44 6.39
CA PRO A 170 -11.24 21.56 5.46
C PRO A 170 -11.59 21.15 4.02
N THR A 171 -12.34 20.05 3.89
CA THR A 171 -12.81 19.47 2.65
C THR A 171 -13.67 20.48 1.90
N LEU A 172 -13.19 20.86 0.72
CA LEU A 172 -13.89 21.73 -0.20
C LEU A 172 -15.00 20.92 -0.91
N SER A 173 -16.05 21.60 -1.35
CA SER A 173 -16.99 20.99 -2.28
C SER A 173 -16.26 20.58 -3.57
N GLN A 174 -16.80 19.63 -4.33
CA GLN A 174 -16.16 19.19 -5.58
C GLN A 174 -15.93 20.34 -6.56
N GLY A 175 -16.85 21.32 -6.61
CA GLY A 175 -16.70 22.54 -7.41
C GLY A 175 -15.56 23.43 -6.91
N ASP A 176 -15.53 23.70 -5.60
CA ASP A 176 -14.49 24.55 -5.00
C ASP A 176 -13.09 23.91 -5.07
N MET A 177 -13.00 22.58 -5.00
CA MET A 177 -11.77 21.83 -5.21
C MET A 177 -11.22 22.05 -6.62
N GLU A 178 -12.05 21.96 -7.65
CA GLU A 178 -11.63 22.19 -9.04
C GLU A 178 -11.22 23.64 -9.28
N VAL A 179 -11.93 24.60 -8.68
CA VAL A 179 -11.53 26.01 -8.68
C VAL A 179 -10.16 26.15 -8.02
N PHE A 180 -9.97 25.59 -6.83
CA PHE A 180 -8.71 25.67 -6.10
C PHE A 180 -7.55 25.02 -6.87
N ARG A 181 -7.77 23.90 -7.57
CA ARG A 181 -6.75 23.24 -8.43
C ARG A 181 -6.32 24.07 -9.64
N ARG A 182 -7.19 24.96 -10.14
CA ARG A 182 -6.92 25.78 -11.34
C ARG A 182 -6.37 27.17 -11.03
N ARG A 183 -6.46 27.65 -9.78
CA ARG A 183 -5.87 28.92 -9.35
C ARG A 183 -4.39 29.08 -9.79
N PRO A 184 -3.95 30.24 -10.27
CA PRO A 184 -2.52 30.47 -10.48
C PRO A 184 -1.72 30.26 -9.19
N MET A 185 -0.56 29.59 -9.27
CA MET A 185 0.30 29.34 -8.08
C MET A 185 0.68 30.66 -7.38
N LEU A 186 0.94 31.70 -8.16
CA LEU A 186 1.24 33.05 -7.68
C LEU A 186 0.13 33.62 -6.79
N GLU A 187 -1.15 33.37 -7.11
CA GLU A 187 -2.27 33.86 -6.29
C GLU A 187 -2.32 33.14 -4.94
N VAL A 188 -2.07 31.83 -4.93
CA VAL A 188 -2.00 31.04 -3.70
C VAL A 188 -0.80 31.46 -2.85
N GLY A 189 0.35 31.72 -3.49
CA GLY A 189 1.55 32.25 -2.84
C GLY A 189 1.33 33.64 -2.23
N ARG A 190 0.62 34.53 -2.94
CA ARG A 190 0.23 35.85 -2.41
C ARG A 190 -0.72 35.75 -1.22
N GLU A 191 -1.67 34.82 -1.24
CA GLU A 191 -2.56 34.58 -0.10
C GLU A 191 -1.76 34.13 1.14
N PHE A 192 -0.80 33.22 0.95
CA PHE A 192 0.10 32.80 2.02
C PHE A 192 0.93 33.99 2.54
N ARG A 193 1.50 34.81 1.65
CA ARG A 193 2.29 35.98 2.06
C ARG A 193 1.44 37.03 2.79
N ALA A 194 0.25 37.34 2.30
CA ALA A 194 -0.64 38.32 2.92
C ALA A 194 -1.00 37.94 4.37
N ASN A 195 -1.16 36.64 4.64
CA ASN A 195 -1.32 36.15 6.01
C ASN A 195 -0.04 36.39 6.86
N VAL A 196 1.15 36.17 6.31
CA VAL A 196 2.42 36.49 7.01
C VAL A 196 2.53 37.99 7.31
N GLU A 197 2.29 38.84 6.32
CA GLU A 197 2.31 40.31 6.45
C GLU A 197 1.32 40.80 7.51
N SER A 198 0.11 40.21 7.56
CA SER A 198 -0.89 40.52 8.59
C SER A 198 -0.36 40.21 10.00
N MET A 199 0.37 39.11 10.19
CA MET A 199 1.00 38.80 11.49
C MET A 199 2.10 39.82 11.82
N VAL A 200 2.94 40.19 10.83
CA VAL A 200 3.99 41.22 11.02
C VAL A 200 3.37 42.53 11.52
N GLU A 201 2.30 43.00 10.88
CA GLU A 201 1.61 44.24 11.27
C GLU A 201 1.05 44.19 12.70
N ILE A 202 0.44 43.06 13.09
CA ILE A 202 -0.10 42.90 14.45
C ILE A 202 1.03 42.91 15.47
N LEU A 203 2.13 42.18 15.22
CA LEU A 203 3.26 42.09 16.14
C LEU A 203 4.01 43.43 16.27
N ALA A 204 4.12 44.21 15.18
CA ALA A 204 4.75 45.52 15.18
C ALA A 204 4.02 46.52 16.09
N LYS A 205 2.68 46.46 16.17
CA LYS A 205 1.85 47.35 17.00
C LYS A 205 2.05 47.16 18.51
N HIS A 206 2.55 46.01 18.95
CA HIS A 206 2.56 45.63 20.36
C HIS A 206 3.96 45.60 20.98
N GLY A 207 5.02 45.98 20.23
CA GLY A 207 6.40 45.99 20.72
C GLY A 207 6.99 44.59 20.97
N ALA A 208 8.32 44.48 21.00
CA ALA A 208 9.00 43.21 21.23
C ALA A 208 8.93 42.79 22.72
N GLY A 209 8.70 41.50 23.00
CA GLY A 209 8.72 40.96 24.37
C GLY A 209 7.48 41.25 25.22
N VAL A 210 6.48 41.96 24.68
CA VAL A 210 5.20 42.18 25.35
C VAL A 210 4.22 41.06 24.97
N ARG A 211 3.56 40.48 25.98
CA ARG A 211 2.47 39.52 25.78
C ARG A 211 1.35 40.19 24.98
N LEU A 212 0.88 39.51 23.94
CA LEU A 212 -0.19 40.05 23.11
C LEU A 212 -1.47 40.24 23.95
N PRO A 213 -2.17 41.37 23.83
CA PRO A 213 -3.53 41.50 24.33
C PRO A 213 -4.44 40.44 23.70
N HIS A 214 -5.48 40.03 24.42
CA HIS A 214 -6.36 38.94 23.99
C HIS A 214 -6.89 39.10 22.55
N ALA A 215 -7.35 40.30 22.17
CA ALA A 215 -7.83 40.54 20.80
C ALA A 215 -6.75 40.38 19.72
N ALA A 216 -5.50 40.76 20.02
CA ALA A 216 -4.38 40.58 19.11
C ALA A 216 -3.96 39.09 19.03
N GLU A 217 -4.02 38.40 20.15
CA GLU A 217 -3.79 36.95 20.23
C GLU A 217 -4.82 36.17 19.40
N GLU A 218 -6.11 36.45 19.55
CA GLU A 218 -7.17 35.85 18.72
C GLU A 218 -6.99 36.15 17.23
N ALA A 219 -6.61 37.38 16.87
CA ALA A 219 -6.36 37.75 15.48
C ALA A 219 -5.20 36.93 14.88
N VAL A 220 -4.09 36.77 15.62
CA VAL A 220 -2.95 35.96 15.19
C VAL A 220 -3.31 34.49 15.10
N GLU A 221 -4.03 33.93 16.09
CA GLU A 221 -4.53 32.54 16.02
C GLU A 221 -5.43 32.31 14.81
N GLY A 222 -6.31 33.27 14.50
CA GLY A 222 -7.15 33.23 13.30
C GLY A 222 -6.33 33.19 12.01
N ILE A 223 -5.22 33.93 11.95
CA ILE A 223 -4.28 33.89 10.81
C ILE A 223 -3.54 32.55 10.75
N LEU A 224 -3.01 32.06 11.87
CA LEU A 224 -2.34 30.75 11.95
C LEU A 224 -3.27 29.61 11.50
N GLY A 225 -4.55 29.67 11.89
CA GLY A 225 -5.58 28.74 11.43
C GLY A 225 -5.87 28.83 9.92
N ARG A 226 -5.84 30.03 9.33
CA ARG A 226 -5.93 30.20 7.87
C ARG A 226 -4.71 29.63 7.15
N GLN A 227 -3.49 29.92 7.62
CA GLN A 227 -2.27 29.36 7.04
C GLN A 227 -2.27 27.83 7.05
N ARG A 228 -2.63 27.24 8.20
CA ARG A 228 -2.73 25.79 8.36
C ARG A 228 -3.75 25.17 7.39
N ARG A 229 -4.91 25.80 7.21
CA ARG A 229 -5.92 25.35 6.22
C ARG A 229 -5.41 25.48 4.79
N LEU A 230 -4.76 26.58 4.45
CA LEU A 230 -4.19 26.79 3.11
C LEU A 230 -3.12 25.74 2.79
N LEU A 231 -2.20 25.46 3.72
CA LEU A 231 -1.20 24.39 3.58
C LEU A 231 -1.83 23.02 3.37
N TRP A 232 -2.89 22.69 4.12
CA TRP A 232 -3.62 21.45 3.93
C TRP A 232 -4.28 21.37 2.56
N GLN A 233 -4.88 22.46 2.07
CA GLN A 233 -5.51 22.49 0.74
C GLN A 233 -4.48 22.32 -0.37
N ILE A 234 -3.30 22.94 -0.25
CA ILE A 234 -2.19 22.76 -1.19
C ILE A 234 -1.74 21.30 -1.18
N ALA A 235 -1.39 20.76 -0.02
CA ALA A 235 -0.89 19.38 0.11
C ALA A 235 -1.92 18.33 -0.35
N THR A 236 -3.22 18.62 -0.22
CA THR A 236 -4.29 17.68 -0.58
C THR A 236 -4.68 17.78 -2.06
N TYR A 237 -4.81 18.99 -2.60
CA TYR A 237 -5.37 19.20 -3.94
C TYR A 237 -4.31 19.49 -5.01
N ARG A 238 -3.10 19.86 -4.60
CA ARG A 238 -1.95 20.22 -5.43
C ARG A 238 -0.67 19.56 -4.92
N ARG A 239 -0.75 18.25 -4.69
CA ARG A 239 0.36 17.44 -4.18
C ARG A 239 1.62 17.64 -5.01
N GLY A 240 2.75 17.81 -4.34
CA GLY A 240 4.05 18.03 -4.97
C GLY A 240 4.34 19.48 -5.35
N GLN A 241 3.48 20.44 -5.00
CA GLN A 241 3.61 21.86 -5.36
C GLN A 241 3.82 22.79 -4.16
N VAL A 242 3.93 22.27 -2.94
CA VAL A 242 4.05 23.14 -1.74
C VAL A 242 5.29 24.01 -1.84
N HIS A 243 6.45 23.42 -2.14
CA HIS A 243 7.70 24.16 -2.28
C HIS A 243 7.61 25.25 -3.36
N SER A 244 7.16 24.91 -4.57
CA SER A 244 7.03 25.88 -5.66
C SER A 244 6.05 27.02 -5.36
N ILE A 245 4.98 26.75 -4.62
CA ILE A 245 4.04 27.80 -4.18
C ILE A 245 4.70 28.70 -3.14
N MET A 246 5.48 28.15 -2.20
CA MET A 246 6.26 28.92 -1.24
C MET A 246 7.35 29.76 -1.93
N GLU A 247 8.06 29.22 -2.93
CA GLU A 247 9.01 29.96 -3.75
C GLU A 247 8.33 31.08 -4.56
N SER A 248 7.12 30.86 -5.08
CA SER A 248 6.36 31.93 -5.74
C SER A 248 6.01 33.07 -4.76
N ALA A 249 5.77 32.73 -3.49
CA ALA A 249 5.62 33.70 -2.42
C ALA A 249 6.96 34.38 -2.05
N ALA A 250 8.10 33.81 -2.43
CA ALA A 250 9.43 34.42 -2.32
C ALA A 250 9.80 35.32 -3.51
N ALA A 251 9.25 35.08 -4.70
CA ALA A 251 9.70 35.75 -5.93
C ALA A 251 9.46 37.28 -5.94
N GLU A 252 8.56 37.78 -5.09
CA GLU A 252 8.38 39.23 -4.87
C GLU A 252 9.07 39.72 -3.57
N SER A 253 9.81 38.85 -2.90
CA SER A 253 10.58 39.05 -1.66
C SER A 253 12.09 39.01 -1.94
N LYS A 254 12.94 39.57 -1.06
CA LYS A 254 14.40 39.42 -1.22
C LYS A 254 14.80 37.94 -1.10
N PRO A 255 15.69 37.41 -1.96
CA PRO A 255 16.18 36.04 -1.82
C PRO A 255 16.87 35.87 -0.46
N ILE A 256 16.59 34.76 0.22
CA ILE A 256 17.34 34.36 1.40
C ILE A 256 18.67 33.77 0.91
N ASP A 257 19.66 34.64 0.72
CA ASP A 257 21.05 34.25 0.46
C ASP A 257 21.78 34.06 1.80
N ARG A 258 21.26 33.15 2.63
CA ARG A 258 21.81 32.83 3.95
C ARG A 258 21.94 31.32 4.10
N ASP A 259 23.01 30.90 4.77
CA ASP A 259 23.18 29.53 5.25
C ASP A 259 21.93 29.13 6.05
N ALA A 260 21.34 27.98 5.73
CA ALA A 260 20.12 27.49 6.34
C ALA A 260 20.28 27.37 7.86
N ASP A 261 21.44 26.94 8.36
CA ASP A 261 21.69 26.82 9.79
C ASP A 261 21.68 28.19 10.49
N ALA A 262 22.31 29.19 9.87
CA ALA A 262 22.34 30.56 10.39
C ALA A 262 20.93 31.18 10.47
N VAL A 263 20.03 30.82 9.54
CA VAL A 263 18.62 31.24 9.58
C VAL A 263 17.93 30.67 10.82
N TRP A 264 18.06 29.37 11.08
CA TRP A 264 17.38 28.74 12.23
C TRP A 264 17.96 29.19 13.57
N GLN A 265 19.27 29.45 13.65
CA GLN A 265 19.89 30.07 14.82
C GLN A 265 19.30 31.46 15.11
N ASP A 266 19.13 32.30 14.08
CA ASP A 266 18.55 33.63 14.26
C ASP A 266 17.09 33.56 14.70
N ILE A 267 16.30 32.66 14.12
CA ILE A 267 14.91 32.41 14.53
C ILE A 267 14.86 31.97 16.00
N ALA A 268 15.72 31.02 16.41
CA ALA A 268 15.78 30.54 17.78
C ALA A 268 16.05 31.67 18.79
N ARG A 269 16.96 32.60 18.45
CA ARG A 269 17.24 33.80 19.28
C ARG A 269 16.03 34.73 19.38
N GLN A 270 15.22 34.84 18.34
CA GLN A 270 14.03 35.72 18.31
C GLN A 270 12.85 35.16 19.11
N VAL A 271 12.68 33.83 19.19
CA VAL A 271 11.57 33.18 19.92
C VAL A 271 11.63 33.45 21.43
N ARG A 272 12.83 33.59 22.01
CA ARG A 272 13.04 33.92 23.44
C ARG A 272 12.19 33.07 24.39
N LEU A 273 12.48 31.77 24.46
CA LEU A 273 11.79 30.85 25.36
C LEU A 273 12.02 31.20 26.84
N SER A 274 10.96 31.12 27.64
CA SER A 274 11.07 31.18 29.10
C SER A 274 11.74 29.92 29.67
N PRO A 275 12.34 29.98 30.87
CA PRO A 275 12.95 28.79 31.51
C PRO A 275 11.96 27.62 31.65
N ALA A 276 10.70 27.90 31.99
CA ALA A 276 9.66 26.86 32.09
C ALA A 276 9.36 26.21 30.73
N GLN A 277 9.28 27.00 29.66
CA GLN A 277 9.08 26.47 28.31
C GLN A 277 10.27 25.61 27.84
N ARG A 278 11.50 25.98 28.19
CA ARG A 278 12.70 25.19 27.88
C ARG A 278 12.63 23.81 28.53
N VAL A 279 12.32 23.76 29.83
CA VAL A 279 12.16 22.49 30.58
C VAL A 279 11.07 21.62 29.96
N GLU A 280 9.93 22.19 29.56
CA GLU A 280 8.88 21.42 28.90
C GLU A 280 9.30 20.95 27.50
N LEU A 281 9.96 21.80 26.69
CA LEU A 281 10.46 21.41 25.38
C LEU A 281 11.51 20.30 25.47
N ASP A 282 12.41 20.35 26.46
CA ASP A 282 13.39 19.29 26.71
C ASP A 282 12.71 17.94 26.97
N LYS A 283 11.63 17.90 27.78
CA LYS A 283 10.88 16.66 28.01
C LYS A 283 10.31 16.07 26.73
N TYR A 284 9.73 16.91 25.86
CA TYR A 284 9.19 16.45 24.58
C TYR A 284 10.30 16.04 23.60
N ARG A 285 11.44 16.74 23.60
CA ARG A 285 12.62 16.38 22.80
C ARG A 285 13.16 15.02 23.24
N ASP A 286 13.33 14.81 24.54
CA ASP A 286 13.90 13.58 25.07
C ASP A 286 12.96 12.39 24.85
N ALA A 287 11.64 12.62 24.97
CA ALA A 287 10.63 11.62 24.61
C ALA A 287 10.69 11.27 23.11
N LEU A 288 10.71 12.28 22.23
CA LEU A 288 10.84 12.09 20.78
C LEU A 288 12.12 11.32 20.43
N ARG A 289 13.27 11.73 21.00
CA ARG A 289 14.55 11.04 20.80
C ARG A 289 14.47 9.59 21.27
N SER A 290 13.93 9.33 22.45
CA SER A 290 13.77 7.97 22.97
C SER A 290 12.96 7.08 22.00
N THR A 291 11.83 7.57 21.50
CA THR A 291 10.99 6.84 20.55
C THR A 291 11.69 6.58 19.22
N ILE A 292 12.41 7.58 18.69
CA ILE A 292 13.19 7.43 17.45
C ILE A 292 14.31 6.40 17.63
N HIS A 293 15.09 6.48 18.70
CA HIS A 293 16.17 5.52 18.97
C HIS A 293 15.62 4.10 19.11
N SER A 294 14.46 3.92 19.77
CA SER A 294 13.79 2.62 19.84
C SER A 294 13.41 2.10 18.46
N ALA A 295 12.77 2.93 17.63
CA ALA A 295 12.36 2.56 16.28
C ALA A 295 13.57 2.21 15.38
N GLN A 296 14.68 2.92 15.53
CA GLN A 296 15.92 2.66 14.81
C GLN A 296 16.62 1.39 15.30
N ALA A 297 16.62 1.11 16.61
CA ALA A 297 17.16 -0.13 17.15
C ALA A 297 16.37 -1.35 16.66
N GLU A 298 15.04 -1.27 16.67
CA GLU A 298 14.15 -2.27 16.07
C GLU A 298 14.46 -2.46 14.58
N ARG A 299 14.65 -1.37 13.85
CA ARG A 299 15.02 -1.39 12.43
C ARG A 299 16.33 -2.09 12.18
N ALA A 300 17.36 -1.76 12.94
CA ALA A 300 18.68 -2.37 12.82
C ALA A 300 18.59 -3.89 13.05
N HIS A 301 17.78 -4.31 14.02
CA HIS A 301 17.49 -5.73 14.25
C HIS A 301 16.74 -6.37 13.07
N VAL A 302 15.68 -5.75 12.55
CA VAL A 302 14.91 -6.25 11.40
C VAL A 302 15.80 -6.37 10.16
N LEU A 303 16.62 -5.36 9.86
CA LEU A 303 17.56 -5.38 8.73
C LEU A 303 18.57 -6.51 8.87
N LYS A 304 19.11 -6.73 10.08
CA LYS A 304 20.00 -7.87 10.35
C LYS A 304 19.30 -9.21 10.13
N CYS A 305 18.05 -9.37 10.60
CA CYS A 305 17.26 -10.57 10.32
C CYS A 305 17.05 -10.78 8.81
N MET A 306 16.83 -9.70 8.05
CA MET A 306 16.67 -9.75 6.60
C MET A 306 17.96 -10.17 5.88
N GLU A 307 19.13 -9.71 6.34
CA GLU A 307 20.44 -10.14 5.84
C GLU A 307 20.69 -11.63 6.13
N GLU A 308 20.39 -12.09 7.34
CA GLU A 308 20.54 -13.49 7.76
C GLU A 308 19.61 -14.46 7.00
N MET A 309 18.47 -13.96 6.50
CA MET A 309 17.57 -14.73 5.62
C MET A 309 18.08 -14.83 4.16
N GLY A 310 19.20 -14.19 3.83
CA GLY A 310 19.82 -14.22 2.51
C GLY A 310 20.52 -15.54 2.15
N CYS A 311 20.16 -16.10 0.99
CA CYS A 311 20.88 -17.11 0.19
C CYS A 311 21.04 -18.55 0.73
N GLY A 312 19.96 -19.17 1.19
CA GLY A 312 19.85 -20.64 1.14
C GLY A 312 19.34 -21.09 -0.24
N THR A 313 20.06 -21.95 -0.95
CA THR A 313 19.54 -22.64 -2.15
C THR A 313 18.18 -23.27 -1.82
N PRO A 314 17.10 -22.99 -2.57
CA PRO A 314 15.77 -23.49 -2.25
C PRO A 314 15.71 -25.00 -2.48
N GLY A 315 15.99 -25.76 -1.43
CA GLY A 315 15.66 -27.18 -1.35
C GLY A 315 14.23 -27.31 -0.82
N ALA A 316 13.34 -27.92 -1.60
CA ALA A 316 11.95 -28.24 -1.28
C ALA A 316 10.96 -27.05 -1.13
N SER A 317 9.80 -27.18 -1.80
CA SER A 317 8.69 -26.21 -1.85
C SER A 317 8.19 -25.73 -0.47
N CYS A 318 8.26 -26.58 0.57
CA CYS A 318 7.85 -26.22 1.93
C CYS A 318 8.81 -25.24 2.63
N LEU A 319 10.12 -25.36 2.40
CA LEU A 319 11.13 -24.46 2.96
C LEU A 319 11.08 -23.10 2.28
N ALA A 320 10.82 -23.07 0.97
CA ALA A 320 10.57 -21.84 0.22
C ALA A 320 9.34 -21.09 0.77
N ASN A 321 8.21 -21.76 1.01
CA ASN A 321 7.02 -21.13 1.59
C ASN A 321 7.25 -20.54 2.99
N ARG A 322 8.02 -21.23 3.85
CA ARG A 322 8.33 -20.74 5.20
C ARG A 322 9.25 -19.54 5.18
N GLN A 323 10.29 -19.56 4.34
CA GLN A 323 11.16 -18.42 4.13
C GLN A 323 10.36 -17.22 3.60
N MET A 324 9.47 -17.43 2.63
CA MET A 324 8.63 -16.36 2.07
C MET A 324 7.71 -15.71 3.11
N LEU A 325 7.09 -16.49 4.00
CA LEU A 325 6.28 -15.92 5.09
C LEU A 325 7.13 -15.08 6.06
N ALA A 326 8.37 -15.51 6.34
CA ALA A 326 9.30 -14.75 7.17
C ALA A 326 9.76 -13.44 6.48
N TRP A 327 10.02 -13.48 5.17
CA TRP A 327 10.31 -12.28 4.37
C TRP A 327 9.16 -11.27 4.40
N ARG A 328 7.92 -11.75 4.30
CA ARG A 328 6.74 -10.87 4.36
C ARG A 328 6.59 -10.24 5.75
N ALA A 329 6.73 -11.03 6.82
CA ALA A 329 6.64 -10.54 8.19
C ALA A 329 7.70 -9.47 8.47
N THR A 330 8.96 -9.73 8.14
CA THR A 330 10.05 -8.77 8.33
C THR A 330 9.92 -7.50 7.49
N THR A 331 9.38 -7.59 6.27
CA THR A 331 9.08 -6.40 5.45
C THR A 331 7.97 -5.55 6.09
N GLN A 332 6.98 -6.19 6.72
CA GLN A 332 5.93 -5.50 7.47
C GLN A 332 6.50 -4.84 8.73
N ASP A 333 7.39 -5.53 9.46
CA ASP A 333 8.07 -4.98 10.64
C ASP A 333 8.94 -3.77 10.27
N LEU A 334 9.64 -3.83 9.13
CA LEU A 334 10.40 -2.70 8.60
C LEU A 334 9.51 -1.50 8.29
N SER A 335 8.38 -1.73 7.60
CA SER A 335 7.40 -0.69 7.33
C SER A 335 6.79 -0.11 8.62
N ALA A 336 6.57 -0.93 9.64
CA ALA A 336 6.04 -0.51 10.93
C ALA A 336 7.02 0.38 11.69
N SER A 337 8.31 0.00 11.74
CA SER A 337 9.37 0.82 12.33
C SER A 337 9.49 2.20 11.67
N LEU A 338 9.44 2.25 10.33
CA LEU A 338 9.47 3.52 9.60
C LEU A 338 8.24 4.39 9.88
N SER A 339 7.07 3.76 9.98
CA SER A 339 5.83 4.46 10.33
C SER A 339 5.86 4.98 11.77
N ALA A 340 6.43 4.22 12.71
CA ALA A 340 6.57 4.62 14.11
C ALA A 340 7.46 5.86 14.25
N GLU A 341 8.60 5.89 13.57
CA GLU A 341 9.50 7.04 13.54
C GLU A 341 8.79 8.30 13.01
N ARG A 342 8.10 8.18 11.87
CA ARG A 342 7.28 9.27 11.31
C ARG A 342 6.22 9.76 12.29
N ASN A 343 5.46 8.85 12.87
CA ASN A 343 4.37 9.19 13.78
C ASN A 343 4.89 9.92 15.03
N ALA A 344 6.07 9.57 15.53
CA ALA A 344 6.68 10.27 16.66
C ALA A 344 6.90 11.76 16.35
N TYR A 345 7.48 12.08 15.19
CA TYR A 345 7.65 13.47 14.76
C TYR A 345 6.31 14.22 14.66
N VAL A 346 5.31 13.56 14.07
CA VAL A 346 3.98 14.12 13.83
C VAL A 346 3.19 14.32 15.11
N GLU A 347 3.43 13.50 16.14
CA GLU A 347 2.79 13.63 17.45
C GLU A 347 3.45 14.72 18.30
N HIS A 348 4.79 14.73 18.35
CA HIS A 348 5.53 15.63 19.23
C HIS A 348 5.62 17.06 18.67
N CYS A 349 5.70 17.25 17.35
CA CYS A 349 5.82 18.59 16.75
C CYS A 349 4.61 19.52 17.00
N PRO A 350 3.35 19.09 16.83
CA PRO A 350 2.18 19.89 17.22
C PRO A 350 2.16 20.25 18.70
N ALA A 351 2.65 19.39 19.59
CA ALA A 351 2.70 19.68 21.01
C ALA A 351 3.75 20.76 21.32
N MET A 352 4.96 20.62 20.76
CA MET A 352 6.03 21.61 20.91
C MET A 352 5.63 22.98 20.34
N PHE A 353 5.12 22.99 19.10
CA PHE A 353 4.75 24.23 18.42
C PHE A 353 3.44 24.82 18.96
N GLY A 354 2.39 24.01 19.13
CA GLY A 354 1.04 24.47 19.42
C GLY A 354 0.69 24.60 20.91
N ARG A 355 1.33 23.84 21.80
CA ARG A 355 1.02 23.85 23.25
C ARG A 355 2.05 24.58 24.09
N ILE A 356 3.35 24.45 23.77
CA ILE A 356 4.42 25.03 24.60
C ILE A 356 4.73 26.46 24.18
N MET A 357 4.84 26.73 22.89
CA MET A 357 5.07 28.09 22.39
C MET A 357 3.80 28.92 22.46
N ASP A 358 3.93 30.14 22.96
CA ASP A 358 2.84 31.10 22.94
C ASP A 358 2.51 31.55 21.51
N THR A 359 1.37 32.21 21.35
CA THR A 359 0.87 32.68 20.05
C THR A 359 1.85 33.62 19.34
N ARG A 360 2.56 34.47 20.11
CA ARG A 360 3.54 35.40 19.57
C ARG A 360 4.77 34.65 19.04
N GLN A 361 5.27 33.70 19.83
CA GLN A 361 6.41 32.85 19.49
C GLN A 361 6.15 32.05 18.22
N ARG A 362 4.97 31.42 18.12
CA ARG A 362 4.53 30.74 16.89
C ARG A 362 4.52 31.69 15.69
N ALA A 363 3.95 32.89 15.84
CA ALA A 363 3.93 33.87 14.77
C ALA A 363 5.35 34.30 14.35
N ILE A 364 6.26 34.51 15.30
CA ILE A 364 7.67 34.83 15.01
C ILE A 364 8.31 33.72 14.15
N VAL A 365 8.11 32.45 14.51
CA VAL A 365 8.66 31.32 13.74
C VAL A 365 8.11 31.33 12.31
N ILE A 366 6.81 31.52 12.11
CA ILE A 366 6.22 31.56 10.75
C ILE A 366 6.73 32.78 9.95
N ILE A 367 6.78 33.96 10.57
CA ILE A 367 7.25 35.18 9.91
C ILE A 367 8.71 35.05 9.49
N ALA A 368 9.56 34.59 10.40
CA ALA A 368 11.00 34.58 10.19
C ALA A 368 11.46 33.39 9.33
N SER A 369 10.66 32.31 9.24
CA SER A 369 10.91 31.23 8.29
C SER A 369 10.49 31.60 6.85
N HIS A 370 9.51 32.48 6.65
CA HIS A 370 9.03 32.84 5.32
C HIS A 370 10.17 33.33 4.40
N PRO A 371 10.30 32.81 3.16
CA PRO A 371 9.35 31.98 2.41
C PRO A 371 9.41 30.47 2.69
N LEU A 372 10.32 30.00 3.53
CA LEU A 372 10.42 28.60 3.91
C LEU A 372 9.28 28.20 4.87
N LEU A 373 8.98 26.90 4.91
CA LEU A 373 8.25 26.34 6.05
C LEU A 373 9.19 26.20 7.25
N PRO A 374 8.68 26.24 8.50
CA PRO A 374 9.48 25.96 9.68
C PRO A 374 10.10 24.55 9.63
N ASP A 375 11.41 24.46 9.84
CA ASP A 375 12.09 23.20 10.12
C ASP A 375 12.11 22.99 11.63
N LEU A 376 11.08 22.32 12.16
CA LEU A 376 10.90 22.19 13.60
C LEU A 376 12.01 21.39 14.30
N PRO A 377 12.49 20.24 13.78
CA PRO A 377 13.63 19.53 14.35
C PRO A 377 14.87 20.43 14.46
N LEU A 378 15.28 21.08 13.38
CA LEU A 378 16.47 21.94 13.38
C LEU A 378 16.29 23.18 14.26
N LEU A 379 15.08 23.76 14.27
CA LEU A 379 14.76 24.85 15.19
C LEU A 379 14.85 24.39 16.66
N MET A 380 14.42 23.18 16.99
CA MET A 380 14.47 22.67 18.37
C MET A 380 15.91 22.53 18.86
N ASP A 381 16.84 22.12 17.99
CA ASP A 381 18.26 22.10 18.32
C ASP A 381 18.79 23.45 18.71
N HIS A 382 18.51 24.45 17.89
CA HIS A 382 18.98 25.79 18.16
C HIS A 382 18.31 26.37 19.39
N LEU A 383 17.03 26.08 19.62
CA LEU A 383 16.33 26.54 20.82
C LEU A 383 16.89 25.95 22.12
N LEU A 384 17.30 24.69 22.10
CA LEU A 384 17.73 23.94 23.30
C LEU A 384 19.26 23.81 23.44
N GLY A 385 20.02 24.02 22.36
CA GLY A 385 21.48 23.96 22.32
C GLY A 385 22.19 25.29 22.59
N MET A 386 21.47 26.40 22.78
CA MET A 386 22.08 27.72 23.09
C MET A 386 22.75 27.82 24.48
N GLU A 387 22.91 26.73 25.23
CA GLU A 387 23.51 26.75 26.58
C GLU A 387 25.05 26.70 26.60
N GLU A 388 25.76 26.58 25.48
CA GLU A 388 27.24 26.57 25.49
C GLU A 388 27.92 27.96 25.43
N LEU A 389 27.17 29.08 25.40
CA LEU A 389 27.75 30.43 25.21
C LEU A 389 27.15 31.53 26.11
N SER A 390 27.04 31.29 27.42
CA SER A 390 26.90 32.39 28.39
C SER A 390 27.73 32.19 29.65
#